data_AF-A0A382ZV17-F1
#
_entry.id   AF-A0A382ZV17-F1
#
_cell.length_a   1.000
_cell.length_b   1.000
_cell.length_c   1.000
_cell.angle_alpha   90.00
_cell.angle_beta   90.00
_cell.angle_gamma   90.00
#
_symmetry.space_group_name_H-M   'P 1'
#
loop_
_entity.id
_entity.type
_entity.pdbx_description
1 polymer ?
#
loop_
_entity_poly.entity_id
_entity_poly.type
_entity_poly.pdbx_seq_one_letter_code
_entity_poly.pdbx_strand_id
1 'polypeptide(L)' 'MSDALNPYRDSSRSCLITGATGLVGNNVVRKFLDTGWNVRVLVRP' A
#
# COMPACT_ATOMS: atom_id res chain seq x y z
N MET A 1 17.31 0.46 23.30
CA MET A 1 18.32 0.24 22.24
C MET A 1 17.86 -0.92 21.36
N SER A 2 16.83 -0.72 20.54
CA SER A 2 16.19 -1.81 19.74
C SER A 2 15.35 -1.32 18.54
N ASP A 3 14.95 -0.05 18.49
CA ASP A 3 14.10 0.49 17.40
C ASP A 3 14.79 0.68 16.05
N ALA A 4 16.13 0.60 15.99
CA ALA A 4 16.92 0.94 14.81
C ALA A 4 17.05 -0.19 13.77
N LEU A 5 16.52 -1.39 14.05
CA LEU A 5 16.67 -2.57 13.18
C LEU A 5 15.35 -3.05 12.56
N ASN A 6 14.24 -2.32 12.69
CA ASN A 6 13.00 -2.70 12.02
C ASN A 6 12.91 -2.04 10.63
N PRO A 7 13.22 -2.74 9.53
CA PRO A 7 13.09 -2.17 8.18
C PRO A 7 11.62 -1.87 7.80
N TYR A 8 10.65 -2.37 8.56
CA TYR A 8 9.23 -1.98 8.41
C TYR A 8 8.90 -0.61 9.02
N ARG A 9 9.86 0.06 9.66
CA ARG A 9 9.69 1.37 10.27
C ARG A 9 10.01 2.53 9.31
N ASP A 10 10.06 2.25 8.01
CA ASP A 10 9.92 3.31 7.02
C ASP A 10 8.61 4.03 7.34
N SER A 11 8.70 5.30 7.75
CA SER A 11 7.54 6.10 8.18
C SER A 11 6.56 6.35 7.03
N SER A 12 6.96 6.01 5.81
CA SER A 12 6.11 5.84 4.65
C SER A 12 5.24 4.59 4.78
N ARG A 13 3.97 4.81 5.13
CA ARG A 13 2.94 3.75 5.17
C ARG A 13 2.81 3.14 3.77
N SER A 14 3.01 1.83 3.63
CA SER A 14 2.92 1.12 2.35
C SER A 14 1.92 -0.04 2.39
N CYS A 15 1.28 -0.33 1.26
CA CYS A 15 0.36 -1.47 1.15
C CYS A 15 0.41 -2.14 -0.24
N LEU A 16 0.06 -3.42 -0.28
CA LEU A 16 -0.11 -4.20 -1.51
C LEU A 16 -1.59 -4.53 -1.69
N ILE A 17 -2.15 -4.20 -2.84
CA ILE A 17 -3.56 -4.42 -3.17
C ILE A 17 -3.67 -5.42 -4.33
N THR A 18 -4.39 -6.51 -4.11
CA THR A 18 -4.78 -7.46 -5.16
C THR A 18 -6.16 -7.08 -5.70
N GLY A 19 -6.47 -7.44 -6.95
CA GLY A 19 -7.75 -7.08 -7.57
C GLY A 19 -7.97 -5.57 -7.72
N ALA A 20 -6.87 -4.80 -7.77
CA ALA A 20 -6.86 -3.34 -7.81
C ALA A 20 -7.58 -2.74 -9.03
N THR A 21 -7.80 -3.53 -10.08
CA THR A 21 -8.53 -3.11 -11.29
C THR A 21 -10.04 -3.31 -11.18
N GLY A 22 -10.52 -4.06 -10.18
CA GLY A 22 -11.94 -4.32 -9.97
C GLY A 22 -12.70 -3.12 -9.39
N LEU A 23 -14.04 -3.25 -9.35
CA LEU A 23 -14.96 -2.20 -8.86
C LEU A 23 -14.55 -1.66 -7.47
N VAL A 24 -14.25 -2.55 -6.53
CA VAL A 24 -13.86 -2.16 -5.16
C VAL A 24 -12.38 -1.82 -5.09
N GLY A 25 -11.52 -2.66 -5.66
CA GLY A 25 -10.07 -2.52 -5.57
C GLY A 25 -9.57 -1.16 -6.04
N ASN A 26 -10.12 -0.64 -7.15
CA ASN A 26 -9.73 0.66 -7.68
C ASN A 26 -10.07 1.81 -6.72
N ASN A 27 -11.23 1.75 -6.07
CA ASN A 27 -11.61 2.74 -5.06
C ASN A 27 -10.76 2.65 -3.79
N VAL A 28 -10.35 1.44 -3.40
CA VAL A 28 -9.45 1.25 -2.26
C VAL A 28 -8.06 1.83 -2.55
N VAL A 29 -7.51 1.59 -3.75
CA VAL A 29 -6.25 2.21 -4.21
C VAL A 29 -6.31 3.72 -4.08
N ARG A 30 -7.37 4.37 -4.62
CA ARG A 30 -7.55 5.82 -4.53
C ARG A 30 -7.53 6.32 -3.09
N LYS A 31 -8.30 5.70 -2.19
CA LYS A 31 -8.34 6.10 -0.77
C LYS A 31 -6.98 5.99 -0.07
N PHE A 32 -6.18 4.97 -0.39
CA PHE A 32 -4.83 4.85 0.18
C PHE A 32 -3.87 5.89 -0.39
N LEU A 33 -3.93 6.14 -1.70
CA LEU A 33 -3.15 7.22 -2.32
C LEU A 33 -3.53 8.59 -1.74
N ASP A 34 -4.82 8.88 -1.57
CA ASP A 34 -5.31 10.14 -1.00
C ASP A 34 -4.82 10.37 0.45
N THR A 35 -4.53 9.30 1.17
CA THR A 35 -3.99 9.36 2.54
C THR A 35 -2.46 9.33 2.59
N GLY A 36 -1.80 9.42 1.44
CA GLY A 36 -0.34 9.48 1.31
C GLY A 36 0.36 8.13 1.52
N TRP A 37 -0.34 7.02 1.30
CA TRP A 37 0.29 5.70 1.33
C TRP A 37 1.01 5.41 0.01
N ASN A 38 2.12 4.69 0.10
CA ASN A 38 2.75 4.07 -1.05
C ASN A 38 2.03 2.77 -1.42
N VAL A 39 1.28 2.81 -2.52
CA VAL A 39 0.43 1.69 -2.97
C VAL A 39 1.12 0.89 -4.06
N ARG A 40 1.23 -0.42 -3.89
CA ARG A 40 1.58 -1.37 -4.95
C ARG A 40 0.38 -2.24 -5.29
N VAL A 41 0.28 -2.66 -6.55
CA VAL A 41 -0.84 -3.47 -7.03
C VAL A 41 -0.35 -4.74 -7.70
N LEU A 42 -1.05 -5.85 -7.47
CA LEU A 42 -0.86 -7.10 -8.20
C LEU A 42 -2.03 -7.30 -9.14
N VAL A 43 -1.72 -7.38 -10.44
CA VAL A 43 -2.68 -7.62 -11.52
C VAL A 43 -2.40 -8.96 -12.19
N ARG A 44 -3.45 -9.62 -12.68
CA ARG A 44 -3.29 -10.77 -13.56
C ARG A 44 -2.79 -10.27 -14.94
N PRO A 45 -1.82 -10.93 -15.58
CA PRO A 45 -1.42 -10.61 -16.96
C PRO A 45 -2.59 -10.57 -17.92
#